data_AF-R2S0M5-F1
#
_entry.id   AF-R2S0M5-F1
#
_cell.length_a   1.000
_cell.length_b   1.000
_cell.length_c   1.000
_cell.angle_alpha   90.00
_cell.angle_beta   90.00
_cell.angle_gamma   90.00
#
_symmetry.space_group_name_H-M   'P 1'
#
loop_
_entity.id
_entity.type
_entity.pdbx_description
1 polymer ?
#
loop_
_entity_poly.entity_id
_entity_poly.type
_entity_poly.pdbx_seq_one_letter_code
_entity_poly.pdbx_strand_id
1 'polypeptide(L)'
;MGRPLAKGLAVVAVGIGALGICYIGYRADKTHQYEQRVQYANSTIAKSQEQLVTLTKTIDSFYQEGQSIFLRENLTESELAAVRGKLESVKVDAEEYHIQAEDLTDDAGGIQETKDALVKKVNLVNDKLTIQEKTNNLFENPVSSWQKPVNDVVIKKDISDESIGEIRETLKLSTLADQWQKNITEYLDFADAQLTRIKEIETTLGELLKDGQITENATYDNYIALADSISQVRNEAKKADFTTSLNIISEQLGYGSVSTSEDNESESEETYSEDDTSYEDETYTEDEYTEDYE
;
A
#
# COMPACT_ATOMS: atom_id res chain seq x y z
N MET A 1 47.64 67.25 82.34
CA MET A 1 46.65 68.10 81.64
C MET A 1 46.92 67.96 80.14
N GLY A 2 46.04 67.57 79.21
CA GLY A 2 44.65 67.15 79.19
C GLY A 2 44.13 67.20 77.73
N ARG A 3 43.86 66.02 77.12
CA ARG A 3 42.97 65.72 75.95
C ARG A 3 43.33 66.26 74.53
N PRO A 4 42.77 65.70 73.41
CA PRO A 4 42.46 64.28 73.13
C PRO A 4 42.64 63.81 71.64
N LEU A 5 42.59 62.48 71.44
CA LEU A 5 41.93 61.71 70.36
C LEU A 5 42.38 61.75 68.87
N ALA A 6 42.82 60.56 68.44
CA ALA A 6 42.32 59.77 67.29
C ALA A 6 42.42 60.33 65.87
N LYS A 7 43.44 59.88 65.11
CA LYS A 7 43.32 59.52 63.69
C LYS A 7 44.31 58.41 63.36
N GLY A 8 43.83 57.20 63.14
CA GLY A 8 44.67 56.06 62.75
C GLY A 8 44.00 54.71 62.89
N LEU A 9 42.76 54.57 62.39
CA LEU A 9 42.13 53.26 62.17
C LEU A 9 40.91 53.47 61.27
N ALA A 10 41.10 53.40 59.96
CA ALA A 10 40.02 53.21 59.02
C ALA A 10 40.58 52.53 57.77
N VAL A 11 39.87 51.48 57.34
CA VAL A 11 40.01 50.76 56.07
C VAL A 11 41.09 49.69 56.02
N VAL A 12 40.91 48.60 56.78
CA VAL A 12 41.26 47.24 56.30
C VAL A 12 40.22 46.25 56.88
N ALA A 13 39.00 46.22 56.34
CA ALA A 13 38.03 45.15 56.63
C ALA A 13 36.85 45.07 55.63
N VAL A 14 36.97 45.57 54.39
CA VAL A 14 35.96 45.34 53.34
C VAL A 14 36.69 45.05 52.04
N GLY A 15 37.28 43.86 51.94
CA GLY A 15 38.03 43.47 50.74
C GLY A 15 38.07 41.97 50.43
N ILE A 16 37.53 41.11 51.31
CA ILE A 16 37.54 39.65 51.09
C ILE A 16 36.12 39.04 51.18
N GLY A 17 35.14 39.76 51.73
CA GLY A 17 33.75 39.27 51.80
C GLY A 17 33.00 39.27 50.45
N ALA A 18 33.34 40.16 49.51
CA ALA A 18 32.59 40.29 48.26
C ALA A 18 32.94 39.22 47.20
N LEU A 19 34.19 38.73 47.16
CA LEU A 19 34.58 37.68 46.21
C LEU A 19 34.11 36.28 46.65
N GLY A 20 33.99 36.04 47.95
CA GLY A 20 33.38 34.81 48.50
C GLY A 20 31.87 34.74 48.24
N ILE A 21 31.15 35.85 48.43
CA ILE A 21 29.69 35.92 48.20
C ILE A 21 29.36 35.88 46.70
N CYS A 22 30.19 36.44 45.82
CA CYS A 22 30.00 36.29 44.37
C CYS A 22 30.34 34.89 43.86
N TYR A 23 31.36 34.20 44.41
CA TYR A 23 31.68 32.81 44.03
C TYR A 23 30.66 31.81 44.58
N ILE A 24 30.26 31.94 45.85
CA ILE A 24 29.20 31.11 46.45
C ILE A 24 27.84 31.46 45.84
N GLY A 25 27.57 32.73 45.53
CA GLY A 25 26.37 33.17 44.81
C GLY A 25 26.32 32.65 43.37
N TYR A 26 27.45 32.66 42.65
CA TYR A 26 27.55 32.08 41.30
C TYR A 26 27.45 30.55 41.32
N ARG A 27 27.99 29.88 42.36
CA ARG A 27 27.79 28.43 42.54
C ARG A 27 26.36 28.11 42.96
N ALA A 28 25.76 28.87 43.88
CA ALA A 28 24.40 28.68 44.35
C ALA A 28 23.37 28.97 43.25
N ASP A 29 23.61 29.99 42.42
CA ASP A 29 22.78 30.31 41.24
C ASP A 29 22.89 29.23 40.17
N LYS A 30 24.10 28.71 39.90
CA LYS A 30 24.27 27.55 39.02
C LYS A 30 23.63 26.28 39.58
N THR A 31 23.70 26.05 40.89
CA THR A 31 23.04 24.92 41.55
C THR A 31 21.52 25.06 41.50
N HIS A 32 20.96 26.26 41.71
CA HIS A 32 19.51 26.50 41.59
C HIS A 32 19.02 26.35 40.15
N GLN A 33 19.77 26.85 39.16
CA GLN A 33 19.43 26.66 37.74
C GLN A 33 19.52 25.19 37.33
N TYR A 34 20.48 24.43 37.88
CA TYR A 34 20.60 23.00 37.64
C TYR A 34 19.44 22.23 38.28
N GLU A 35 19.13 22.49 39.56
CA GLU A 35 18.00 21.89 40.26
C GLU A 35 16.66 22.19 39.57
N GLN A 36 16.47 23.41 39.04
CA GLN A 36 15.30 23.75 38.23
C GLN A 36 15.24 22.96 36.92
N ARG A 37 16.37 22.74 36.24
CA ARG A 37 16.43 21.89 35.04
C ARG A 37 16.12 20.44 35.36
N VAL A 38 16.62 19.91 36.48
CA VAL A 38 16.32 18.55 36.94
C VAL A 38 14.82 18.40 37.26
N GLN A 39 14.22 19.34 37.99
CA GLN A 39 12.78 19.33 38.25
C GLN A 39 11.94 19.45 36.97
N TYR A 40 12.34 20.35 36.06
CA TYR A 40 11.67 20.51 34.77
C TYR A 40 11.78 19.25 33.91
N ALA A 41 12.97 18.64 33.83
CA ALA A 41 13.20 17.41 33.10
C ALA A 41 12.35 16.26 33.65
N ASN A 42 12.39 16.02 34.97
CA ASN A 42 11.62 14.94 35.60
C ASN A 42 10.09 15.13 35.42
N SER A 43 9.58 16.37 35.57
CA SER A 43 8.16 16.64 35.33
C SER A 43 7.76 16.53 33.85
N THR A 44 8.68 16.81 32.92
CA THR A 44 8.44 16.66 31.49
C THR A 44 8.49 15.18 31.09
N ILE A 45 9.45 14.42 31.61
CA ILE A 45 9.59 12.98 31.37
C ILE A 45 8.36 12.21 31.84
N ALA A 46 7.80 12.55 33.01
CA ALA A 46 6.53 11.97 33.47
C ALA A 46 5.39 12.21 32.47
N LYS A 47 5.26 13.44 31.93
CA LYS A 47 4.28 13.76 30.88
C LYS A 47 4.58 13.04 29.57
N SER A 48 5.85 12.94 29.21
CA SER A 48 6.31 12.21 28.02
C SER A 48 5.94 10.73 28.12
N GLN A 49 6.01 10.12 29.30
CA GLN A 49 5.57 8.74 29.50
C GLN A 49 4.07 8.57 29.24
N GLU A 50 3.23 9.46 29.76
CA GLU A 50 1.78 9.48 29.46
C GLU A 50 1.51 9.67 27.95
N GLN A 51 2.28 10.53 27.30
CA GLN A 51 2.22 10.76 25.86
C GLN A 51 2.61 9.50 25.07
N LEU A 52 3.68 8.79 25.46
CA LEU A 52 4.10 7.54 24.82
C LEU A 52 3.07 6.42 25.02
N VAL A 53 2.40 6.34 26.18
CA VAL A 53 1.27 5.40 26.38
C VAL A 53 0.13 5.72 25.44
N THR A 54 -0.19 7.01 25.25
CA THR A 54 -1.22 7.44 24.30
C THR A 54 -0.83 7.11 22.86
N LEU A 55 0.41 7.41 22.47
CA LEU A 55 0.94 7.09 21.14
C LEU A 55 0.95 5.59 20.89
N THR A 56 1.27 4.78 21.90
CA THR A 56 1.19 3.31 21.82
C THR A 56 -0.21 2.87 21.41
N LYS A 57 -1.25 3.36 22.09
CA LYS A 57 -2.64 3.04 21.74
C LYS A 57 -3.01 3.52 20.33
N THR A 58 -2.55 4.70 19.92
CA THR A 58 -2.80 5.21 18.56
C THR A 58 -2.11 4.34 17.51
N ILE A 59 -0.86 3.95 17.73
CA ILE A 59 -0.10 3.10 16.80
C ILE A 59 -0.73 1.70 16.73
N ASP A 60 -1.13 1.13 17.86
CA ASP A 60 -1.79 -0.17 17.88
C ASP A 60 -3.16 -0.10 17.14
N SER A 61 -3.83 1.05 17.14
CA SER A 61 -5.06 1.27 16.35
C SER A 61 -4.85 1.43 14.83
N PHE A 62 -3.59 1.49 14.36
CA PHE A 62 -3.30 1.42 12.93
C PHE A 62 -3.42 0.00 12.38
N TYR A 63 -3.46 -1.00 13.26
CA TYR A 63 -3.77 -2.37 12.90
C TYR A 63 -5.27 -2.63 13.03
N GLN A 64 -5.73 -3.68 12.34
CA GLN A 64 -7.06 -4.20 12.57
C GLN A 64 -7.22 -4.68 14.01
N GLU A 65 -8.45 -4.62 14.53
CA GLU A 65 -8.74 -4.92 15.93
C GLU A 65 -8.31 -6.35 16.33
N GLY A 66 -7.59 -6.46 17.46
CA GLY A 66 -7.15 -7.73 18.01
C GLY A 66 -5.96 -8.39 17.30
N GLN A 67 -5.29 -7.70 16.37
CA GLN A 67 -4.13 -8.23 15.65
C GLN A 67 -3.04 -7.18 15.41
N SER A 68 -1.86 -7.63 14.96
CA SER A 68 -0.71 -6.75 14.65
C SER A 68 -0.08 -7.05 13.29
N ILE A 69 -0.81 -7.76 12.42
CA ILE A 69 -0.33 -8.20 11.11
C ILE A 69 -0.87 -7.28 10.01
N PHE A 70 -2.18 -7.07 9.98
CA PHE A 70 -2.84 -6.29 8.94
C PHE A 70 -3.16 -4.89 9.43
N LEU A 71 -2.87 -3.89 8.60
CA LEU A 71 -3.29 -2.51 8.81
C LEU A 71 -4.80 -2.42 8.71
N ARG A 72 -5.41 -1.52 9.50
CA ARG A 72 -6.84 -1.23 9.36
C ARG A 72 -7.12 -0.60 8.01
N GLU A 73 -8.37 -0.73 7.59
CA GLU A 73 -8.86 -0.06 6.39
C GLU A 73 -8.78 1.47 6.58
N ASN A 74 -8.55 2.18 5.48
CA ASN A 74 -8.52 3.64 5.42
C ASN A 74 -7.48 4.30 6.35
N LEU A 75 -6.39 3.60 6.69
CA LEU A 75 -5.23 4.27 7.28
C LEU A 75 -4.62 5.24 6.25
N THR A 76 -4.36 6.47 6.67
CA THR A 76 -3.82 7.51 5.78
C THR A 76 -2.39 7.91 6.15
N GLU A 77 -1.64 8.41 5.17
CA GLU A 77 -0.31 8.98 5.39
C GLU A 77 -0.34 10.16 6.39
N SER A 78 -1.41 10.96 6.35
CA SER A 78 -1.61 12.10 7.26
C SER A 78 -1.68 11.67 8.73
N GLU A 79 -2.42 10.60 9.03
CA GLU A 79 -2.50 10.05 10.39
C GLU A 79 -1.15 9.54 10.88
N LEU A 80 -0.39 8.90 9.99
CA LEU A 80 0.95 8.41 10.29
C LEU A 80 1.95 9.54 10.52
N ALA A 81 1.92 10.58 9.68
CA ALA A 81 2.74 11.78 9.80
C ALA A 81 2.45 12.51 11.12
N ALA A 82 1.19 12.58 11.54
CA ALA A 82 0.80 13.18 12.81
C ALA A 82 1.38 12.42 14.02
N VAL A 83 1.40 11.08 13.97
CA VAL A 83 2.02 10.25 15.03
C VAL A 83 3.54 10.40 15.02
N ARG A 84 4.19 10.42 13.85
CA ARG A 84 5.64 10.67 13.73
C ARG A 84 6.05 12.00 14.34
N GLY A 85 5.39 13.09 13.95
CA GLY A 85 5.70 14.43 14.47
C GLY A 85 5.52 14.52 15.99
N LYS A 86 4.48 13.86 16.53
CA LYS A 86 4.30 13.75 17.98
C LYS A 86 5.46 12.98 18.62
N LEU A 87 5.83 11.82 18.07
CA LEU A 87 6.88 10.95 18.61
C LEU A 87 8.25 11.64 18.58
N GLU A 88 8.56 12.38 17.51
CA GLU A 88 9.77 13.20 17.40
C GLU A 88 9.82 14.30 18.47
N SER A 89 8.69 14.93 18.77
CA SER A 89 8.60 15.99 19.79
C SER A 89 8.77 15.51 21.23
N VAL A 90 8.65 14.20 21.50
CA VAL A 90 8.77 13.65 22.86
C VAL A 90 10.25 13.64 23.25
N LYS A 91 10.63 14.54 24.15
CA LYS A 91 11.99 14.58 24.72
C LYS A 91 12.09 13.66 25.91
N VAL A 92 13.11 12.81 25.93
CA VAL A 92 13.23 11.73 26.92
C VAL A 92 14.66 11.49 27.38
N ASP A 93 15.65 12.19 26.80
CA ASP A 93 17.06 12.06 27.17
C ASP A 93 17.49 13.21 28.10
N ALA A 94 18.27 12.90 29.13
CA ALA A 94 18.86 13.87 30.06
C ALA A 94 19.69 14.96 29.35
N GLU A 95 20.37 14.61 28.27
CA GLU A 95 21.17 15.53 27.46
C GLU A 95 20.30 16.64 26.83
N GLU A 96 19.07 16.32 26.43
CA GLU A 96 18.11 17.29 25.86
C GLU A 96 17.70 18.39 26.86
N TYR A 97 17.92 18.14 28.15
CA TYR A 97 17.68 19.08 29.25
C TYR A 97 18.96 19.64 29.86
N HIS A 98 20.13 19.22 29.35
CA HIS A 98 21.45 19.58 29.87
C HIS A 98 21.63 19.22 31.36
N ILE A 99 21.19 18.02 31.75
CA ILE A 99 21.38 17.43 33.09
C ILE A 99 22.11 16.09 32.99
N GLN A 100 22.60 15.58 34.12
CA GLN A 100 23.21 14.25 34.17
C GLN A 100 22.12 13.17 34.26
N ALA A 101 22.36 12.03 33.61
CA ALA A 101 21.40 10.92 33.58
C ALA A 101 21.08 10.36 34.98
N GLU A 102 22.04 10.41 35.91
CA GLU A 102 21.87 10.00 37.32
C GLU A 102 20.92 10.91 38.13
N ASP A 103 20.62 12.12 37.64
CA ASP A 103 19.68 13.04 38.28
C ASP A 103 18.24 12.88 37.77
N LEU A 104 18.02 11.97 36.80
CA LEU A 104 16.68 11.54 36.42
C LEU A 104 16.09 10.63 37.48
N THR A 105 14.78 10.72 37.70
CA THR A 105 14.05 9.77 38.56
C THR A 105 14.14 8.35 37.99
N ASP A 106 14.10 7.33 38.85
CA ASP A 106 14.09 5.92 38.43
C ASP A 106 12.97 5.59 37.42
N ASP A 107 11.83 6.30 37.49
CA ASP A 107 10.71 6.21 36.53
C ASP A 107 11.07 6.63 35.10
N ALA A 108 12.21 7.31 34.91
CA ALA A 108 12.77 7.64 33.60
C ALA A 108 13.54 6.47 32.98
N GLY A 109 13.79 5.39 33.72
CA GLY A 109 14.41 4.18 33.18
C GLY A 109 13.52 3.53 32.11
N GLY A 110 14.03 3.37 30.88
CA GLY A 110 13.33 2.65 29.79
C GLY A 110 12.36 3.49 28.94
N ILE A 111 12.18 4.78 29.22
CA ILE A 111 11.34 5.66 28.38
C ILE A 111 11.94 5.84 26.97
N GLN A 112 13.27 5.93 26.86
CA GLN A 112 13.98 5.99 25.57
C GLN A 112 13.78 4.70 24.77
N GLU A 113 13.90 3.53 25.42
CA GLU A 113 13.64 2.23 24.79
C GLU A 113 12.19 2.13 24.29
N THR A 114 11.24 2.66 25.06
CA THR A 114 9.82 2.74 24.66
C THR A 114 9.65 3.63 23.43
N LYS A 115 10.26 4.81 23.41
CA LYS A 115 10.24 5.72 22.27
C LYS A 115 10.85 5.05 21.03
N ASP A 116 12.01 4.42 21.14
CA ASP A 116 12.67 3.72 20.04
C ASP A 116 11.85 2.54 19.50
N ALA A 117 11.20 1.79 20.38
CA ALA A 117 10.28 0.72 19.98
C ALA A 117 9.07 1.26 19.20
N LEU A 118 8.51 2.41 19.62
CA LEU A 118 7.43 3.07 18.91
C LEU A 118 7.89 3.63 17.55
N VAL A 119 9.10 4.17 17.46
CA VAL A 119 9.68 4.64 16.18
C VAL A 119 9.77 3.47 15.21
N LYS A 120 10.28 2.31 15.67
CA LYS A 120 10.33 1.08 14.86
C LYS A 120 8.94 0.62 14.42
N LYS A 121 7.95 0.60 15.33
CA LYS A 121 6.55 0.24 14.98
C LYS A 121 5.95 1.19 13.93
N VAL A 122 6.15 2.50 14.08
CA VAL A 122 5.63 3.50 13.14
C VAL A 122 6.28 3.38 11.77
N ASN A 123 7.58 3.13 11.71
CA ASN A 123 8.27 2.87 10.44
C ASN A 123 7.77 1.57 9.80
N LEU A 124 7.51 0.53 10.59
CA LEU A 124 6.91 -0.69 10.08
C LEU A 124 5.52 -0.45 9.47
N VAL A 125 4.67 0.32 10.15
CA VAL A 125 3.35 0.71 9.63
C VAL A 125 3.50 1.48 8.32
N ASN A 126 4.47 2.39 8.23
CA ASN A 126 4.76 3.12 7.01
C ASN A 126 5.13 2.21 5.85
N ASP A 127 6.08 1.30 6.08
CA ASP A 127 6.57 0.40 5.03
C ASP A 127 5.40 -0.44 4.50
N LYS A 128 4.54 -0.93 5.41
CA LYS A 128 3.31 -1.65 5.03
C LYS A 128 2.37 -0.77 4.20
N LEU A 129 2.09 0.45 4.65
CA LEU A 129 1.20 1.38 3.95
C LEU A 129 1.72 1.71 2.54
N THR A 130 3.01 2.08 2.43
CA THR A 130 3.65 2.40 1.15
C THR A 130 3.61 1.21 0.18
N ILE A 131 3.89 -0.01 0.65
CA ILE A 131 3.82 -1.20 -0.19
C ILE A 131 2.38 -1.50 -0.62
N GLN A 132 1.41 -1.33 0.27
CA GLN A 132 -0.01 -1.49 -0.06
C GLN A 132 -0.47 -0.48 -1.13
N GLU A 133 -0.07 0.78 -1.01
CA GLU A 133 -0.37 1.82 -1.99
C GLU A 133 0.27 1.53 -3.35
N LYS A 134 1.56 1.16 -3.37
CA LYS A 134 2.24 0.76 -4.61
C LYS A 134 1.57 -0.46 -5.25
N THR A 135 1.19 -1.44 -4.45
CA THR A 135 0.50 -2.65 -4.94
C THR A 135 -0.89 -2.32 -5.49
N ASN A 136 -1.68 -1.49 -4.79
CA ASN A 136 -2.96 -0.99 -5.30
C ASN A 136 -2.79 -0.24 -6.63
N ASN A 137 -1.69 0.50 -6.80
CA ASN A 137 -1.42 1.25 -8.02
C ASN A 137 -1.16 0.38 -9.25
N LEU A 138 -0.91 -0.93 -9.09
CA LEU A 138 -0.84 -1.88 -10.20
C LEU A 138 -2.22 -2.15 -10.82
N PHE A 139 -3.30 -1.95 -10.07
CA PHE A 139 -4.64 -2.41 -10.44
C PHE A 139 -5.62 -1.26 -10.72
N GLU A 140 -6.61 -1.50 -11.59
CA GLU A 140 -7.64 -0.51 -11.92
C GLU A 140 -8.49 -0.13 -10.70
N ASN A 141 -8.75 -1.12 -9.84
CA ASN A 141 -9.43 -0.94 -8.57
C ASN A 141 -8.50 -1.38 -7.42
N PRO A 142 -8.57 -0.74 -6.24
CA PRO A 142 -7.86 -1.20 -5.06
C PRO A 142 -8.20 -2.66 -4.73
N VAL A 143 -7.25 -3.37 -4.11
CA VAL A 143 -7.50 -4.75 -3.68
C VAL A 143 -8.65 -4.80 -2.67
N SER A 144 -9.48 -5.83 -2.76
CA SER A 144 -10.66 -5.99 -1.92
C SER A 144 -10.34 -6.37 -0.47
N SER A 145 -9.23 -7.07 -0.22
CA SER A 145 -8.80 -7.43 1.14
C SER A 145 -7.31 -7.72 1.25
N TRP A 146 -6.63 -7.08 2.20
CA TRP A 146 -5.24 -7.43 2.52
C TRP A 146 -5.09 -8.69 3.36
N GLN A 147 -6.17 -9.20 3.97
CA GLN A 147 -6.14 -10.38 4.84
C GLN A 147 -6.24 -11.69 4.09
N LYS A 148 -6.98 -11.68 2.98
CA LYS A 148 -7.25 -12.85 2.16
C LYS A 148 -7.16 -12.44 0.69
N PRO A 149 -6.07 -12.80 -0.01
CA PRO A 149 -5.95 -12.53 -1.43
C PRO A 149 -7.14 -13.14 -2.19
N VAL A 150 -7.70 -12.32 -3.07
CA VAL A 150 -8.73 -12.72 -4.01
C VAL A 150 -8.23 -12.32 -5.38
N ASN A 151 -8.34 -13.22 -6.36
CA ASN A 151 -7.94 -12.94 -7.73
C ASN A 151 -9.04 -12.18 -8.48
N ASP A 152 -9.57 -11.11 -7.90
CA ASP A 152 -10.57 -10.20 -8.48
C ASP A 152 -9.92 -8.95 -9.11
N VAL A 153 -8.63 -8.74 -8.87
CA VAL A 153 -7.84 -7.61 -9.34
C VAL A 153 -7.55 -7.65 -10.84
N VAL A 154 -7.58 -6.47 -11.48
CA VAL A 154 -7.28 -6.27 -12.91
C VAL A 154 -6.14 -5.28 -13.03
N ILE A 155 -5.06 -5.63 -13.72
CA ILE A 155 -3.92 -4.72 -13.90
C ILE A 155 -4.28 -3.53 -14.79
N LYS A 156 -3.70 -2.37 -14.51
CA LYS A 156 -3.81 -1.19 -15.38
C LYS A 156 -3.12 -1.46 -16.73
N LYS A 157 -3.51 -0.69 -17.75
CA LYS A 157 -3.00 -0.82 -19.13
C LYS A 157 -1.47 -0.71 -19.24
N ASP A 158 -0.86 0.18 -18.46
CA ASP A 158 0.54 0.61 -18.62
C ASP A 158 1.48 0.05 -17.53
N ILE A 159 1.18 -1.12 -16.99
CA ILE A 159 2.06 -1.78 -16.01
C ILE A 159 3.24 -2.46 -16.68
N SER A 160 4.43 -2.36 -16.07
CA SER A 160 5.67 -2.98 -16.54
C SER A 160 6.21 -4.02 -15.53
N ASP A 161 7.17 -4.84 -15.97
CA ASP A 161 7.90 -5.75 -15.05
C ASP A 161 8.63 -4.96 -13.98
N GLU A 162 9.13 -3.77 -14.32
CA GLU A 162 9.85 -2.88 -13.41
C GLU A 162 8.93 -2.44 -12.27
N SER A 163 7.68 -2.04 -12.56
CA SER A 163 6.72 -1.65 -11.51
C SER A 163 6.43 -2.78 -10.52
N ILE A 164 6.29 -4.03 -11.00
CA ILE A 164 6.07 -5.20 -10.14
C ILE A 164 7.38 -5.55 -9.39
N GLY A 165 8.51 -5.49 -10.08
CA GLY A 165 9.85 -5.79 -9.57
C GLY A 165 10.26 -4.87 -8.44
N GLU A 166 10.05 -3.56 -8.57
CA GLU A 166 10.34 -2.56 -7.53
C GLU A 166 9.58 -2.86 -6.23
N ILE A 167 8.32 -3.31 -6.31
CA ILE A 167 7.53 -3.67 -5.14
C ILE A 167 8.09 -4.94 -4.51
N ARG A 168 8.43 -5.96 -5.32
CA ARG A 168 9.07 -7.19 -4.84
C ARG A 168 10.40 -6.90 -4.15
N GLU A 169 11.21 -5.98 -4.67
CA GLU A 169 12.47 -5.54 -4.07
C GLU A 169 12.24 -4.84 -2.73
N THR A 170 11.32 -3.87 -2.69
CA THR A 170 10.94 -3.17 -1.46
C THR A 170 10.46 -4.17 -0.39
N LEU A 171 9.66 -5.16 -0.80
CA LEU A 171 9.15 -6.21 0.08
C LEU A 171 10.28 -7.09 0.65
N LYS A 172 11.27 -7.46 -0.17
CA LYS A 172 12.45 -8.23 0.27
C LYS A 172 13.30 -7.47 1.28
N LEU A 173 13.37 -6.15 1.16
CA LEU A 173 14.12 -5.30 2.09
C LEU A 173 13.41 -5.11 3.44
N SER A 174 12.08 -5.30 3.50
CA SER A 174 11.27 -4.99 4.68
C SER A 174 11.51 -5.86 5.92
N THR A 175 12.34 -6.92 5.86
CA THR A 175 12.58 -7.93 6.94
C THR A 175 11.33 -8.63 7.48
N LEU A 176 10.15 -8.29 6.97
CA LEU A 176 8.88 -8.93 7.30
C LEU A 176 8.87 -10.33 6.71
N ALA A 177 8.42 -11.29 7.50
CA ALA A 177 8.22 -12.69 7.10
C ALA A 177 6.86 -13.20 7.62
N ASP A 178 5.85 -12.33 7.59
CA ASP A 178 4.52 -12.58 8.16
C ASP A 178 3.46 -12.87 7.06
N GLN A 179 2.21 -13.10 7.49
CA GLN A 179 1.11 -13.37 6.54
C GLN A 179 0.83 -12.16 5.64
N TRP A 180 1.07 -10.94 6.11
CA TRP A 180 0.90 -9.74 5.29
C TRP A 180 1.86 -9.77 4.09
N GLN A 181 3.13 -10.12 4.28
CA GLN A 181 4.09 -10.25 3.19
C GLN A 181 3.66 -11.31 2.16
N LYS A 182 3.16 -12.46 2.64
CA LYS A 182 2.66 -13.54 1.76
C LYS A 182 1.50 -13.06 0.91
N ASN A 183 0.56 -12.34 1.51
CA ASN A 183 -0.61 -11.81 0.81
C ASN A 183 -0.24 -10.75 -0.23
N ILE A 184 0.72 -9.86 0.07
CA ILE A 184 1.27 -8.95 -0.94
C ILE A 184 1.89 -9.74 -2.10
N THR A 185 2.69 -10.76 -1.79
CA THR A 185 3.36 -11.59 -2.82
C THR A 185 2.33 -12.24 -3.74
N GLU A 186 1.25 -12.79 -3.19
CA GLU A 186 0.18 -13.41 -3.97
C GLU A 186 -0.53 -12.41 -4.90
N TYR A 187 -0.78 -11.17 -4.45
CA TYR A 187 -1.28 -10.10 -5.34
C TYR A 187 -0.28 -9.75 -6.45
N LEU A 188 1.01 -9.69 -6.15
CA LEU A 188 2.04 -9.45 -7.17
C LEU A 188 2.09 -10.60 -8.18
N ASP A 189 1.89 -11.85 -7.75
CA ASP A 189 1.83 -13.01 -8.64
C ASP A 189 0.59 -12.97 -9.55
N PHE A 190 -0.56 -12.47 -9.06
CA PHE A 190 -1.73 -12.21 -9.91
C PHE A 190 -1.45 -11.15 -10.98
N ALA A 191 -0.72 -10.08 -10.62
CA ALA A 191 -0.31 -9.05 -11.57
C ALA A 191 0.68 -9.60 -12.61
N ASP A 192 1.67 -10.38 -12.17
CA ASP A 192 2.72 -11.00 -12.98
C ASP A 192 2.10 -11.96 -14.02
N ALA A 193 1.15 -12.80 -13.60
CA ALA A 193 0.45 -13.71 -14.50
C ALA A 193 -0.37 -12.97 -15.57
N GLN A 194 -1.05 -11.88 -15.20
CA GLN A 194 -1.78 -11.06 -16.16
C GLN A 194 -0.85 -10.37 -17.15
N LEU A 195 0.26 -9.78 -16.67
CA LEU A 195 1.24 -9.10 -17.51
C LEU A 195 1.95 -10.08 -18.47
N THR A 196 2.29 -11.27 -17.99
CA THR A 196 2.89 -12.33 -18.80
C THR A 196 1.98 -12.69 -19.97
N ARG A 197 0.68 -12.93 -19.71
CA ARG A 197 -0.29 -13.21 -20.77
C ARG A 197 -0.37 -12.09 -21.80
N ILE A 198 -0.43 -10.83 -21.35
CA ILE A 198 -0.46 -9.66 -22.25
C ILE A 198 0.77 -9.66 -23.18
N LYS A 199 1.96 -9.92 -22.65
CA LYS A 199 3.20 -9.95 -23.45
C LYS A 199 3.25 -11.13 -24.42
N GLU A 200 2.76 -12.29 -24.02
CA GLU A 200 2.66 -13.45 -24.90
C GLU A 200 1.70 -13.18 -26.06
N ILE A 201 0.57 -12.52 -25.80
CA ILE A 201 -0.37 -12.07 -26.83
C ILE A 201 0.29 -11.04 -27.76
N GLU A 202 0.96 -10.02 -27.22
CA GLU A 202 1.66 -9.00 -28.00
C GLU A 202 2.75 -9.63 -28.90
N THR A 203 3.48 -10.61 -28.37
CA THR A 203 4.50 -11.36 -29.11
C THR A 203 3.86 -12.17 -30.24
N THR A 204 2.81 -12.94 -29.93
CA THR A 204 2.09 -13.76 -30.91
C THR A 204 1.50 -12.87 -32.02
N LEU A 205 0.88 -11.75 -31.66
CA LEU A 205 0.36 -10.78 -32.64
C LEU A 205 1.46 -10.27 -33.56
N GLY A 206 2.64 -9.93 -33.04
CA GLY A 206 3.79 -9.51 -33.85
C GLY A 206 4.37 -10.61 -34.75
N GLU A 207 4.14 -11.88 -34.42
CA GLU A 207 4.50 -13.01 -35.26
C GLU A 207 3.48 -13.27 -36.37
N LEU A 208 2.17 -13.08 -36.09
CA LEU A 208 1.08 -13.34 -37.04
C LEU A 208 0.77 -12.16 -37.96
N LEU A 209 1.00 -10.93 -37.52
CA LEU A 209 0.65 -9.70 -38.22
C LEU A 209 1.83 -8.73 -38.21
N LYS A 210 2.37 -8.42 -39.39
CA LYS A 210 3.47 -7.46 -39.57
C LYS A 210 3.09 -6.40 -40.59
N ASP A 211 3.29 -5.13 -40.25
CA ASP A 211 2.96 -3.99 -41.11
C ASP A 211 1.51 -4.02 -41.65
N GLY A 212 0.58 -4.55 -40.83
CA GLY A 212 -0.84 -4.71 -41.19
C GLY A 212 -1.12 -5.84 -42.19
N GLN A 213 -0.18 -6.73 -42.44
CA GLN A 213 -0.34 -7.91 -43.30
C GLN A 213 -0.07 -9.20 -42.51
N ILE A 214 -0.84 -10.24 -42.79
CA ILE A 214 -0.61 -11.57 -42.21
C ILE A 214 0.75 -12.13 -42.65
N THR A 215 1.40 -12.86 -41.77
CA THR A 215 2.65 -13.59 -42.06
C THR A 215 2.37 -15.04 -42.42
N GLU A 216 3.41 -15.79 -42.79
CA GLU A 216 3.32 -17.25 -42.97
C GLU A 216 2.93 -18.01 -41.70
N ASN A 217 3.12 -17.41 -40.52
CA ASN A 217 2.76 -18.00 -39.25
C ASN A 217 1.25 -17.86 -38.95
N ALA A 218 0.53 -17.00 -39.67
CA ALA A 218 -0.91 -16.80 -39.54
C ALA A 218 -1.67 -18.03 -40.08
N THR A 219 -1.75 -19.07 -39.26
CA THR A 219 -2.50 -20.29 -39.53
C THR A 219 -3.80 -20.31 -38.73
N TYR A 220 -4.76 -21.15 -39.13
CA TYR A 220 -6.02 -21.34 -38.40
C TYR A 220 -5.78 -21.72 -36.92
N ASP A 221 -4.87 -22.67 -36.67
CA ASP A 221 -4.60 -23.14 -35.31
C ASP A 221 -4.00 -22.02 -34.42
N ASN A 222 -3.05 -21.24 -34.96
CA ASN A 222 -2.47 -20.12 -34.23
C ASN A 222 -3.48 -19.00 -33.99
N TYR A 223 -4.40 -18.77 -34.93
CA TYR A 223 -5.49 -17.83 -34.78
C TYR A 223 -6.44 -18.23 -33.64
N ILE A 224 -6.88 -19.50 -33.59
CA ILE A 224 -7.76 -20.00 -32.52
C ILE A 224 -7.07 -19.91 -31.15
N ALA A 225 -5.80 -20.34 -31.06
CA ALA A 225 -5.04 -20.24 -29.83
C ALA A 225 -4.88 -18.79 -29.34
N LEU A 226 -4.67 -17.85 -30.26
CA LEU A 226 -4.61 -16.43 -29.95
C LEU A 226 -5.96 -15.89 -29.47
N ALA A 227 -7.06 -16.25 -30.14
CA ALA A 227 -8.41 -15.86 -29.74
C ALA A 227 -8.75 -16.35 -28.32
N ASP A 228 -8.43 -17.61 -28.02
CA ASP A 228 -8.59 -18.19 -26.69
C ASP A 228 -7.78 -17.42 -25.64
N SER A 229 -6.52 -17.08 -25.93
CA SER A 229 -5.68 -16.30 -25.01
C SER A 229 -6.23 -14.89 -24.77
N ILE A 230 -6.69 -14.21 -25.82
CA ILE A 230 -7.32 -12.88 -25.75
C ILE A 230 -8.60 -12.93 -24.91
N SER A 231 -9.41 -13.98 -25.01
CA SER A 231 -10.65 -14.14 -24.23
C SER A 231 -10.40 -14.09 -22.71
N GLN A 232 -9.22 -14.51 -22.28
CA GLN A 232 -8.79 -14.58 -20.89
C GLN A 232 -8.07 -13.32 -20.40
N VAL A 233 -7.96 -12.27 -21.22
CA VAL A 233 -7.48 -10.95 -20.81
C VAL A 233 -8.57 -10.26 -20.00
N ARG A 234 -8.21 -9.79 -18.80
CA ARG A 234 -9.15 -9.15 -17.87
C ARG A 234 -9.25 -7.64 -18.03
N ASN A 235 -8.19 -7.00 -18.54
CA ASN A 235 -8.19 -5.58 -18.82
C ASN A 235 -8.97 -5.37 -20.14
N GLU A 236 -10.16 -4.80 -20.04
CA GLU A 236 -11.08 -4.66 -21.19
C GLU A 236 -10.50 -3.78 -22.31
N ALA A 237 -9.72 -2.75 -21.96
CA ALA A 237 -9.08 -1.90 -22.97
C ALA A 237 -8.01 -2.67 -23.77
N LYS A 238 -7.14 -3.43 -23.10
CA LYS A 238 -6.15 -4.29 -23.77
C LYS A 238 -6.84 -5.41 -24.57
N LYS A 239 -7.91 -6.00 -24.03
CA LYS A 239 -8.70 -7.02 -24.72
C LYS A 239 -9.27 -6.48 -26.03
N ALA A 240 -9.88 -5.29 -26.02
CA ALA A 240 -10.42 -4.65 -27.21
C ALA A 240 -9.32 -4.34 -28.26
N ASP A 241 -8.16 -3.84 -27.82
CA ASP A 241 -7.01 -3.59 -28.71
C ASP A 241 -6.54 -4.89 -29.41
N PHE A 242 -6.47 -5.99 -28.66
CA PHE A 242 -6.08 -7.29 -29.20
C PHE A 242 -7.14 -7.90 -30.12
N THR A 243 -8.43 -7.82 -29.76
CA THR A 243 -9.54 -8.28 -30.62
C THR A 243 -9.56 -7.53 -31.95
N THR A 244 -9.26 -6.23 -31.95
CA THR A 244 -9.16 -5.44 -33.19
C THR A 244 -8.05 -6.01 -34.09
N SER A 245 -6.90 -6.34 -33.52
CA SER A 245 -5.78 -6.95 -34.27
C SER A 245 -6.11 -8.35 -34.76
N LEU A 246 -6.81 -9.15 -33.95
CA LEU A 246 -7.29 -10.48 -34.31
C LEU A 246 -8.28 -10.43 -35.48
N ASN A 247 -9.15 -9.43 -35.52
CA ASN A 247 -10.11 -9.25 -36.62
C ASN A 247 -9.43 -8.94 -37.96
N ILE A 248 -8.36 -8.13 -37.95
CA ILE A 248 -7.55 -7.89 -39.16
C ILE A 248 -6.95 -9.20 -39.68
N ILE A 249 -6.42 -10.05 -38.80
CA ILE A 249 -5.88 -11.36 -39.17
C ILE A 249 -6.99 -12.24 -39.76
N SER A 250 -8.16 -12.27 -39.11
CA SER A 250 -9.31 -13.06 -39.54
C SER A 250 -9.83 -12.69 -40.93
N GLU A 251 -9.93 -11.39 -41.22
CA GLU A 251 -10.33 -10.87 -42.52
C GLU A 251 -9.36 -11.28 -43.63
N GLN A 252 -8.06 -11.22 -43.37
CA GLN A 252 -7.03 -11.58 -44.35
C GLN A 252 -6.90 -13.09 -44.57
N LEU A 253 -7.21 -13.91 -43.56
CA LEU A 253 -7.30 -15.36 -43.70
C LEU A 253 -8.61 -15.83 -44.34
N GLY A 254 -9.62 -14.95 -44.46
CA GLY A 254 -10.92 -15.26 -45.03
C GLY A 254 -11.88 -15.96 -44.07
N TYR A 255 -11.69 -15.80 -42.75
CA TYR A 255 -12.52 -16.44 -41.72
C TYR A 255 -13.70 -15.60 -41.21
N GLY A 256 -13.80 -14.32 -41.62
CA GLY A 256 -14.82 -13.37 -41.15
C GLY A 256 -14.46 -12.73 -39.79
N SER A 257 -15.15 -11.67 -39.36
CA SER A 257 -14.81 -10.97 -38.10
C SER A 257 -15.32 -11.73 -36.86
N VAL A 258 -14.56 -11.65 -35.76
CA VAL A 258 -15.01 -12.08 -34.42
C VAL A 258 -15.59 -10.86 -33.72
N SER A 259 -16.89 -10.90 -33.46
CA SER A 259 -17.58 -9.89 -32.66
C SER A 259 -17.23 -10.07 -31.19
N THR A 260 -16.96 -8.96 -30.50
CA THR A 260 -17.00 -8.90 -29.04
C THR A 260 -18.46 -8.94 -28.63
N SER A 261 -18.97 -10.12 -28.29
CA SER A 261 -20.33 -10.24 -27.75
C SER A 261 -20.38 -9.61 -26.35
N GLU A 262 -20.78 -8.35 -26.28
CA GLU A 262 -21.64 -7.91 -25.18
C GLU A 262 -23.02 -8.48 -25.49
N ASP A 263 -23.47 -9.46 -24.70
CA ASP A 263 -24.81 -10.02 -24.81
C ASP A 263 -25.83 -8.90 -24.65
N ASN A 264 -26.40 -8.46 -25.77
CA ASN A 264 -27.65 -7.72 -25.81
C ASN A 264 -28.63 -8.60 -26.58
N GLU A 265 -29.42 -9.33 -25.80
CA GLU A 265 -30.58 -10.09 -26.23
C GLU A 265 -31.47 -9.19 -27.09
N SER A 266 -31.47 -9.43 -28.40
CA SER A 266 -32.46 -8.87 -29.31
C SER A 266 -33.29 -10.02 -29.84
N GLU A 267 -34.49 -10.13 -29.29
CA GLU A 267 -35.61 -10.89 -29.82
C GLU A 267 -35.73 -10.64 -31.33
N SER A 268 -35.47 -11.66 -32.12
CA SER A 268 -35.88 -11.68 -33.52
C SER A 268 -37.37 -12.03 -33.57
N GLU A 269 -38.23 -11.02 -33.69
CA GLU A 269 -39.61 -11.19 -34.15
C GLU A 269 -39.60 -11.70 -35.61
N GLU A 270 -39.89 -12.99 -35.77
CA GLU A 270 -40.18 -13.63 -37.05
C GLU A 270 -41.46 -13.01 -37.65
N THR A 271 -41.29 -12.13 -38.64
CA THR A 271 -42.40 -11.67 -39.48
C THR A 271 -42.61 -12.67 -40.61
N TYR A 272 -43.61 -13.55 -40.45
CA TYR A 272 -44.16 -14.38 -41.51
C TYR A 272 -44.73 -13.51 -42.64
N SER A 273 -44.21 -13.67 -43.85
CA SER A 273 -44.90 -13.22 -45.08
C SER A 273 -45.59 -14.41 -45.73
N GLU A 274 -46.92 -14.45 -45.65
CA GLU A 274 -47.77 -15.23 -46.54
C GLU A 274 -47.76 -14.57 -47.91
N ASP A 275 -47.35 -15.29 -48.96
CA ASP A 275 -47.99 -15.13 -50.27
C ASP A 275 -48.05 -16.47 -51.02
N ASP A 276 -49.16 -16.60 -51.69
CA ASP A 276 -49.86 -17.73 -52.26
C ASP A 276 -49.23 -18.20 -53.59
N THR A 277 -49.29 -19.49 -53.88
CA THR A 277 -49.70 -19.97 -55.21
C THR A 277 -50.03 -21.47 -55.19
N SER A 278 -51.33 -21.73 -55.13
CA SER A 278 -52.09 -22.85 -55.74
C SER A 278 -51.37 -23.64 -56.86
N TYR A 279 -51.41 -24.99 -56.78
CA TYR A 279 -51.90 -25.89 -57.85
C TYR A 279 -52.13 -27.34 -57.34
N GLU A 280 -53.40 -27.75 -57.40
CA GLU A 280 -54.02 -29.05 -57.75
C GLU A 280 -53.58 -30.40 -57.13
N ASP A 281 -54.49 -30.91 -56.29
CA ASP A 281 -55.23 -32.20 -56.38
C ASP A 281 -54.60 -33.36 -57.18
N GLU A 282 -54.28 -34.48 -56.51
CA GLU A 282 -54.82 -35.80 -56.86
C GLU A 282 -54.80 -36.74 -55.62
N THR A 283 -55.79 -37.63 -55.59
CA THR A 283 -56.24 -38.50 -54.50
C THR A 283 -55.71 -39.94 -54.62
N TYR A 284 -55.98 -40.75 -53.57
CA TYR A 284 -55.82 -42.22 -53.41
C TYR A 284 -54.45 -42.70 -52.87
N THR A 285 -54.33 -43.68 -51.97
CA THR A 285 -55.28 -44.65 -51.38
C THR A 285 -54.73 -45.11 -50.03
N GLU A 286 -55.65 -45.43 -49.14
CA GLU A 286 -55.51 -46.17 -47.89
C GLU A 286 -55.11 -47.64 -48.16
N ASP A 287 -54.15 -48.17 -47.41
CA ASP A 287 -53.99 -49.61 -47.22
C ASP A 287 -53.60 -49.87 -45.75
N GLU A 288 -54.55 -50.46 -45.03
CA GLU A 288 -54.38 -51.16 -43.77
C GLU A 288 -53.40 -52.33 -43.94
N TYR A 289 -52.47 -52.50 -42.99
CA TYR A 289 -52.05 -53.84 -42.58
C TYR A 289 -51.86 -53.89 -41.06
N THR A 290 -52.78 -54.61 -40.43
CA THR A 290 -52.60 -55.29 -39.15
C THR A 290 -51.74 -56.52 -39.37
N GLU A 291 -50.79 -56.79 -38.46
CA GLU A 291 -50.56 -58.15 -37.96
C GLU A 291 -49.73 -58.10 -36.66
N ASP A 292 -50.36 -58.63 -35.61
CA ASP A 292 -49.74 -59.13 -34.38
C ASP A 292 -48.59 -60.10 -34.69
N TYR A 293 -47.65 -60.30 -33.76
CA TYR A 293 -47.34 -61.62 -33.17
C TYR A 293 -46.31 -61.47 -32.03
N GLU A 294 -46.77 -61.93 -30.85
CA GLU A 294 -46.08 -62.44 -29.64
C GLU A 294 -45.18 -61.53 -28.78
#